data_AF-A0A961Z8S4-F1
#
_entry.id   AF-A0A961Z8S4-F1
#
_cell.length_a   1.000
_cell.length_b   1.000
_cell.length_c   1.000
_cell.angle_alpha   90.00
_cell.angle_beta   90.00
_cell.angle_gamma   90.00
#
_symmetry.space_group_name_H-M   'P 1'
#
loop_
_entity.id
_entity.type
_entity.pdbx_description
1 polymer ?
#
loop_
_entity_poly.entity_id
_entity_poly.type
_entity_poly.pdbx_seq_one_letter_code
_entity_poly.pdbx_strand_id
1 'polypeptide(L)' 'PTSNSLDSVSDRDFALETLAAATISAMHLSRLAEEIVIWMTPQFGFVRLSDKWTTGSSIMPQKR' A
#
# COMPACT_ATOMS: atom_id res chain seq x y z
N PRO A 1 -30.61 -12.08 -13.51
CA PRO A 1 -31.27 -12.00 -12.19
C PRO A 1 -30.77 -13.12 -11.28
N THR A 2 -30.47 -12.78 -10.04
CA THR A 2 -30.11 -13.70 -8.94
C THR A 2 -31.31 -14.57 -8.57
N SER A 3 -31.04 -15.78 -8.04
CA SER A 3 -32.06 -16.81 -7.81
C SER A 3 -32.95 -16.57 -6.58
N ASN A 4 -32.56 -15.68 -5.66
CA ASN A 4 -33.29 -15.40 -4.42
C ASN A 4 -33.40 -13.88 -4.18
N SER A 5 -34.63 -13.35 -4.07
CA SER A 5 -34.87 -11.91 -3.92
C SER A 5 -34.44 -11.33 -2.57
N LEU A 6 -34.47 -12.13 -1.48
CA LEU A 6 -33.99 -11.68 -0.17
C LEU A 6 -32.47 -11.55 -0.19
N ASP A 7 -31.79 -12.58 -0.72
CA ASP A 7 -30.34 -12.59 -0.92
C ASP A 7 -29.90 -11.38 -1.77
N SER A 8 -30.58 -11.14 -2.89
CA SER A 8 -30.29 -10.03 -3.80
C SER A 8 -30.21 -8.65 -3.15
N VAL A 9 -30.98 -8.40 -2.09
CA VAL A 9 -31.02 -7.09 -1.42
C VAL A 9 -30.11 -7.04 -0.20
N SER A 10 -29.84 -8.17 0.46
CA SER A 10 -29.01 -8.24 1.65
C SER A 10 -27.55 -8.58 1.38
N ASP A 11 -27.23 -9.27 0.28
CA ASP A 11 -25.89 -9.79 -0.01
C ASP A 11 -24.88 -8.66 -0.28
N ARG A 12 -23.74 -8.73 0.39
CA ARG A 12 -22.59 -7.82 0.26
C ARG A 12 -21.28 -8.60 0.16
N ASP A 13 -21.34 -9.90 -0.11
CA ASP A 13 -20.16 -10.78 -0.16
C ASP A 13 -19.17 -10.30 -1.20
N PHE A 14 -19.64 -9.78 -2.34
CA PHE A 14 -18.77 -9.18 -3.36
C PHE A 14 -17.91 -8.03 -2.81
N ALA A 15 -18.45 -7.23 -1.89
CA ALA A 15 -17.72 -6.11 -1.29
C ALA A 15 -16.67 -6.64 -0.30
N LEU A 16 -17.02 -7.65 0.50
CA LEU A 16 -16.09 -8.31 1.40
C LEU A 16 -14.96 -9.01 0.65
N GLU A 17 -15.26 -9.72 -0.44
CA GLU A 17 -14.26 -10.38 -1.28
C GLU A 17 -13.31 -9.36 -1.94
N THR A 18 -13.87 -8.25 -2.45
CA THR A 18 -13.06 -7.16 -3.00
C THR A 18 -12.14 -6.56 -1.95
N LEU A 19 -12.63 -6.33 -0.73
CA LEU A 19 -11.83 -5.82 0.38
C LEU A 19 -10.76 -6.82 0.84
N ALA A 20 -11.07 -8.11 0.84
CA ALA A 20 -10.10 -9.16 1.14
C ALA A 20 -8.96 -9.16 0.12
N ALA A 21 -9.28 -9.11 -1.18
CA ALA A 21 -8.28 -9.03 -2.26
C ALA A 21 -7.42 -7.74 -2.16
N ALA A 22 -8.06 -6.60 -1.87
CA ALA A 22 -7.36 -5.34 -1.65
C ALA A 22 -6.42 -5.40 -0.43
N THR A 23 -6.85 -6.01 0.67
CA THR A 23 -6.06 -6.15 1.89
C THR A 23 -4.84 -7.03 1.66
N ILE A 24 -4.99 -8.17 0.98
CA ILE A 24 -3.87 -9.04 0.63
C ILE A 24 -2.86 -8.28 -0.26
N SER A 25 -3.35 -7.53 -1.23
CA SER A 25 -2.52 -6.70 -2.09
C SER A 25 -1.77 -5.62 -1.28
N ALA A 26 -2.45 -4.96 -0.35
CA ALA A 26 -1.86 -3.98 0.55
C ALA A 26 -0.74 -4.60 1.43
N MET A 27 -0.93 -5.83 1.91
CA MET A 27 0.11 -6.57 2.66
C MET A 27 1.35 -6.89 1.81
N HIS A 28 1.17 -7.20 0.52
CA HIS A 28 2.32 -7.38 -0.37
C HIS A 28 3.05 -6.05 -0.61
N LEU A 29 2.30 -4.97 -0.82
CA LEU A 29 2.86 -3.64 -1.01
C LEU A 29 3.54 -3.10 0.25
N SER A 30 3.05 -3.41 1.45
CA SER A 30 3.67 -2.97 2.70
C SER A 30 5.06 -3.58 2.89
N ARG A 31 5.23 -4.87 2.53
CA ARG A 31 6.53 -5.54 2.57
C ARG A 31 7.51 -4.92 1.59
N LEU A 32 7.07 -4.61 0.37
CA LEU A 32 7.90 -3.90 -0.60
C LEU A 32 8.29 -2.50 -0.10
N ALA A 33 7.34 -1.77 0.50
CA ALA A 33 7.61 -0.44 1.05
C ALA A 33 8.64 -0.50 2.19
N GLU A 34 8.57 -1.51 3.05
CA GLU A 34 9.54 -1.72 4.13
C GLU A 34 10.97 -1.92 3.60
N GLU A 35 11.13 -2.76 2.57
CA GLU A 35 12.42 -2.96 1.90
C GLU A 35 12.96 -1.63 1.35
N ILE A 36 12.13 -0.86 0.65
CA ILE A 36 12.53 0.46 0.11
C ILE A 36 12.96 1.41 1.23
N VAL A 37 12.21 1.46 2.34
CA VAL A 37 12.53 2.30 3.49
C VAL A 37 13.89 1.91 4.07
N ILE A 38 14.16 0.61 4.25
CA ILE A 38 15.43 0.11 4.78
C ILE A 38 16.58 0.43 3.83
N TRP A 39 16.41 0.18 2.53
CA TRP A 39 17.44 0.42 1.51
C TRP A 39 17.83 1.90 1.37
N MET A 40 16.93 2.83 1.67
CA MET A 40 17.20 4.28 1.66
C MET A 40 17.90 4.78 2.92
N THR A 41 17.97 3.99 3.99
CA THR A 41 18.62 4.44 5.23
C THR A 41 20.12 4.69 5.00
N PRO A 42 20.74 5.65 5.73
CA PRO A 42 22.17 5.96 5.55
C PRO A 42 23.12 4.78 5.78
N GLN A 43 22.70 3.80 6.58
CA GLN A 43 23.49 2.60 6.90
C GLN A 43 23.59 1.65 5.71
N PHE A 44 22.54 1.55 4.89
CA PHE A 44 22.51 0.70 3.70
C PHE A 44 22.82 1.51 2.43
N GLY A 45 22.07 2.59 2.18
CA GLY A 45 22.31 3.50 1.06
C GLY A 45 22.24 2.85 -0.33
N PHE A 46 21.46 1.77 -0.48
CA PHE A 46 21.40 0.99 -1.73
C PHE A 46 20.61 1.70 -2.82
N VAL A 47 19.59 2.47 -2.45
CA VAL A 47 18.73 3.18 -3.39
C VAL A 47 18.52 4.62 -2.95
N ARG A 48 18.34 5.52 -3.94
CA ARG A 48 17.94 6.91 -3.72
C ARG A 48 16.76 7.23 -4.63
N LEU A 49 15.63 7.62 -4.05
CA LEU A 49 14.45 8.01 -4.81
C LEU A 49 14.55 9.47 -5.29
N SER A 50 13.83 9.77 -6.38
CA SER A 50 13.74 11.12 -6.92
C SER A 50 12.90 12.01 -6.01
N ASP A 51 13.24 13.31 -5.93
CA ASP A 51 12.50 14.33 -5.20
C ASP A 51 11.02 14.46 -5.62
N LYS A 52 10.63 13.93 -6.80
CA LYS A 52 9.23 13.84 -7.23
C LYS A 52 8.40 12.87 -6.36
N TRP A 53 9.06 11.91 -5.70
CA TRP A 53 8.43 10.82 -4.96
C TRP A 53 8.76 10.83 -3.46
N THR A 54 9.64 11.73 -3.01
CA THR A 54 10.07 11.84 -1.61
C THR A 54 9.94 13.27 -1.10
N THR A 55 9.51 13.42 0.15
CA THR A 55 9.53 14.71 0.83
C THR A 55 10.87 14.91 1.53
N GLY A 56 11.15 16.13 1.98
CA GLY A 56 12.39 16.43 2.69
C GLY A 56 12.21 17.46 3.78
N SER A 57 13.15 17.49 4.71
CA SER A 57 13.17 18.52 5.75
C SER A 57 13.77 19.81 5.20
N SER A 58 13.12 20.93 5.48
CA SER A 58 13.67 22.27 5.17
C SER A 58 14.93 22.61 5.97
N ILE A 59 15.10 21.99 7.14
CA ILE A 59 16.27 22.19 8.04
C ILE A 59 17.38 21.18 7.73
N MET A 60 17.02 19.96 7.31
CA MET A 60 17.96 18.87 7.01
C MET A 60 17.86 18.45 5.54
N PRO A 61 18.60 19.11 4.62
CA PRO A 61 18.46 18.90 3.18
C PRO A 61 18.83 17.49 2.70
N GLN A 62 19.65 16.76 3.47
CA GLN A 62 20.00 15.36 3.24
C GLN A 62 18.93 14.36 3.68
N LYS A 63 17.99 14.78 4.54
CA LYS A 63 16.92 13.91 5.04
C LYS A 63 15.80 13.87 4.02
N ARG A 64 15.71 12.74 3.32
CA ARG A 64 14.64 12.34 2.41
C ARG A 64 14.14 10.96 2.82
#